data_AF-A0A1Z3LVP9-F1
#
_entry.id   AF-A0A1Z3LVP9-F1
#
_cell.length_a   1.000
_cell.length_b   1.000
_cell.length_c   1.000
_cell.angle_alpha   90.00
_cell.angle_beta   90.00
_cell.angle_gamma   90.00
#
_symmetry.space_group_name_H-M   'P 1'
#
loop_
_entity.id
_entity.type
_entity.pdbx_description
1 polymer ?
#
loop_
_entity_poly.entity_id
_entity_poly.type
_entity_poly.pdbx_seq_one_letter_code
_entity_poly.pdbx_strand_id
1 'polypeptide(L)'
;MANEDPLWIARRDGQDWRDDDVQAAIDWLRGLAPAADIAARIEAQRQGLDAALAIWRDGGQAPPTDGQDPAAWWLLQGADFADGRRHSVPEEAARITPLLKRIGADLEILRGIPGAEERAGRLLTERRTSMDAGVYELLVALAWRRDGWTVEFVPEQRGGPATPDFLASKANRRWAVECKRLDRSAYAINEAAHGARLANPVHDLLREAGPPLVVETVYNVELQDVPDGYLVERVREALAEHRGGWADATAIGRLRPPDAAGLLQVMARDDVYYGSRRMIQLTAGALQPEWDYSFSGRWTPAEGRPFYATDLHHASVVGWTCRAPRALEMKSGHFRRTLGRAERQLPTDRPGVVHIGIESTGEARVDRERFMANLIETWIYRPENRRFRWVNVNYFRSEVSLQRDTNWDFDETFAPLKIGRHRTPQPVPLQALIATEGPVEPGAFF
;
A
#
# COMPACT_ATOMS: atom_id res chain seq x y z
N MET A 1 11.36 -17.54 5.79
CA MET A 1 11.39 -17.91 4.35
C MET A 1 12.76 -18.48 4.06
N ALA A 2 12.80 -19.67 3.44
CA ALA A 2 14.07 -20.30 3.06
C ALA A 2 14.83 -19.38 2.09
N ASN A 3 16.15 -19.43 2.21
CA ASN A 3 17.13 -18.63 1.48
C ASN A 3 17.04 -18.93 -0.03
N GLU A 4 16.07 -18.36 -0.73
CA GLU A 4 16.07 -18.33 -2.19
C GLU A 4 17.32 -17.59 -2.65
N ASP A 5 17.97 -18.13 -3.69
CA ASP A 5 19.15 -17.54 -4.30
C ASP A 5 18.87 -16.05 -4.59
N PRO A 6 19.60 -15.10 -3.97
CA PRO A 6 19.41 -13.68 -4.23
C PRO A 6 19.71 -13.32 -5.69
N LEU A 7 20.22 -14.24 -6.51
CA LEU A 7 20.50 -14.11 -7.94
C LEU A 7 19.34 -14.44 -8.85
N TRP A 8 18.12 -14.55 -8.34
CA TRP A 8 16.99 -14.39 -9.24
C TRP A 8 17.06 -12.96 -9.83
N ILE A 9 17.10 -12.89 -11.16
CA ILE A 9 17.36 -11.67 -11.93
C ILE A 9 16.10 -11.42 -12.76
N ALA A 10 15.51 -10.22 -12.65
CA ALA A 10 14.55 -9.79 -13.64
C ALA A 10 15.34 -9.54 -14.94
N ARG A 11 14.93 -10.19 -16.03
CA ARG A 11 15.62 -9.98 -17.30
C ARG A 11 15.37 -8.55 -17.80
N ARG A 12 16.39 -7.95 -18.41
CA ARG A 12 16.29 -6.64 -19.08
C ARG A 12 15.34 -6.68 -20.28
N ASP A 13 15.15 -7.86 -20.87
CA ASP A 13 14.30 -8.15 -22.02
C ASP A 13 13.06 -8.99 -21.65
N GLY A 14 12.08 -9.06 -22.55
CA GLY A 14 10.87 -9.87 -22.38
C GLY A 14 9.77 -9.25 -21.48
N GLN A 15 9.83 -7.94 -21.25
CA GLN A 15 8.82 -7.19 -20.48
C GLN A 15 7.72 -6.58 -21.37
N ASP A 16 7.58 -7.04 -22.61
CA ASP A 16 6.66 -6.56 -23.65
C ASP A 16 5.33 -7.34 -23.71
N TRP A 17 5.05 -8.18 -22.73
CA TRP A 17 3.80 -8.92 -22.62
C TRP A 17 2.61 -8.01 -22.29
N ARG A 18 1.43 -8.37 -22.77
CA ARG A 18 0.18 -7.64 -22.54
C ARG A 18 -0.64 -8.27 -21.41
N ASP A 19 -1.23 -7.45 -20.55
CA ASP A 19 -2.17 -7.92 -19.51
C ASP A 19 -3.62 -7.65 -19.94
N ASP A 20 -4.29 -8.66 -20.51
CA ASP A 20 -5.63 -8.51 -21.07
C ASP A 20 -6.69 -8.17 -20.01
N ASP A 21 -6.55 -8.68 -18.78
CA ASP A 21 -7.49 -8.38 -17.69
C ASP A 21 -7.35 -6.91 -17.27
N VAL A 22 -6.13 -6.44 -17.06
CA VAL A 22 -5.89 -5.02 -16.72
C VAL A 22 -6.38 -4.12 -17.85
N GLN A 23 -6.13 -4.50 -19.11
CA GLN A 23 -6.63 -3.76 -20.27
C GLN A 23 -8.16 -3.70 -20.30
N ALA A 24 -8.85 -4.81 -20.04
CA ALA A 24 -10.31 -4.85 -19.99
C ALA A 24 -10.89 -3.94 -18.91
N ALA A 25 -10.27 -3.91 -17.71
CA ALA A 25 -10.68 -3.00 -16.63
C ALA A 25 -10.49 -1.53 -17.02
N ILE A 26 -9.36 -1.19 -17.66
CA ILE A 26 -9.05 0.17 -18.11
C ILE A 26 -10.03 0.62 -19.21
N ASP A 27 -10.30 -0.23 -20.19
CA ASP A 27 -11.22 0.10 -21.29
C ASP A 27 -12.64 0.29 -20.77
N TRP A 28 -13.07 -0.56 -19.83
CA TRP A 28 -14.35 -0.39 -19.15
C TRP A 28 -14.43 0.95 -18.39
N LEU A 29 -13.47 1.25 -17.52
CA LEU A 29 -13.46 2.50 -16.76
C LEU A 29 -13.48 3.72 -17.69
N ARG A 30 -12.61 3.75 -18.72
CA ARG A 30 -12.58 4.85 -19.71
C ARG A 30 -13.92 5.04 -20.41
N GLY A 31 -14.67 3.96 -20.64
CA GLY A 31 -16.00 4.01 -21.24
C GLY A 31 -17.08 4.66 -20.38
N LEU A 32 -16.85 4.86 -19.07
CA LEU A 32 -17.83 5.43 -18.13
C LEU A 32 -17.77 6.96 -18.03
N ALA A 33 -16.87 7.61 -18.75
CA ALA A 33 -16.72 9.07 -18.75
C ALA A 33 -16.49 9.60 -20.18
N PRO A 34 -16.71 10.91 -20.43
CA PRO A 34 -16.52 11.48 -21.76
C PRO A 34 -15.07 11.28 -22.26
N ALA A 35 -14.93 10.60 -23.40
CA ALA A 35 -13.62 10.15 -23.91
C ALA A 35 -12.61 11.30 -24.06
N ALA A 36 -13.05 12.47 -24.56
CA ALA A 36 -12.19 13.64 -24.73
C ALA A 36 -11.69 14.22 -23.39
N ASP A 37 -12.53 14.20 -22.34
CA ASP A 37 -12.15 14.69 -21.01
C ASP A 37 -11.10 13.79 -20.37
N ILE A 38 -11.35 12.48 -20.36
CA ILE A 38 -10.43 11.50 -19.78
C ILE A 38 -9.11 11.48 -20.54
N ALA A 39 -9.13 11.54 -21.87
CA ALA A 39 -7.91 11.58 -22.68
C ALA A 39 -7.05 12.81 -22.32
N ALA A 40 -7.66 13.99 -22.19
CA ALA A 40 -6.94 15.21 -21.82
C ALA A 40 -6.32 15.13 -20.41
N ARG A 41 -7.04 14.55 -19.45
CA ARG A 41 -6.55 14.39 -18.07
C ARG A 41 -5.41 13.39 -17.96
N ILE A 42 -5.50 12.25 -18.67
CA ILE A 42 -4.42 11.26 -18.76
C ILE A 42 -3.18 11.88 -19.42
N GLU A 43 -3.36 12.66 -20.49
CA GLU A 43 -2.26 13.34 -21.17
C GLU A 43 -1.56 14.36 -20.26
N ALA A 44 -2.31 15.12 -19.45
CA ALA A 44 -1.73 16.03 -18.47
C ALA A 44 -0.87 15.27 -17.42
N GLN A 45 -1.35 14.13 -16.92
CA GLN A 45 -0.56 13.28 -16.01
C GLN A 45 0.68 12.71 -16.70
N ARG A 46 0.58 12.31 -17.97
CA ARG A 46 1.72 11.82 -18.77
C ARG A 46 2.80 12.89 -18.92
N GLN A 47 2.42 14.12 -19.26
CA GLN A 47 3.38 15.24 -19.39
C GLN A 47 4.09 15.56 -18.08
N GLY A 48 3.37 15.53 -16.95
CA GLY A 48 3.97 15.69 -15.62
C GLY A 48 4.99 14.58 -15.32
N LEU A 49 4.64 13.33 -15.63
CA LEU A 49 5.52 12.19 -15.47
C LEU A 49 6.74 12.25 -16.39
N ASP A 50 6.59 12.68 -17.65
CA ASP A 50 7.71 12.86 -18.58
C ASP A 50 8.72 13.89 -18.08
N ALA A 51 8.23 14.99 -17.48
CA ALA A 51 9.08 15.99 -16.84
C ALA A 51 9.83 15.41 -15.63
N ALA A 52 9.17 14.62 -14.79
CA ALA A 52 9.81 13.91 -13.69
C ALA A 52 10.86 12.90 -14.21
N LEU A 53 10.51 12.10 -15.21
CA LEU A 53 11.40 11.12 -15.83
C LEU A 53 12.65 11.77 -16.43
N ALA A 54 12.56 12.99 -16.97
CA ALA A 54 13.73 13.74 -17.43
C ALA A 54 14.72 14.04 -16.28
N ILE A 55 14.21 14.44 -15.10
CA ILE A 55 15.04 14.66 -13.90
C ILE A 55 15.68 13.34 -13.44
N TRP A 56 14.92 12.24 -13.46
CA TRP A 56 15.42 10.92 -13.12
C TRP A 56 16.51 10.41 -14.08
N ARG A 57 16.42 10.72 -15.39
CA ARG A 57 17.45 10.37 -16.38
C ARG A 57 18.79 11.05 -16.10
N ASP A 58 18.77 12.23 -15.49
CA ASP A 58 19.97 12.98 -15.10
C ASP A 58 20.48 12.60 -13.70
N GLY A 59 19.93 11.55 -13.08
CA GLY A 59 20.30 11.10 -11.74
C GLY A 59 19.73 11.97 -10.61
N GLY A 60 18.72 12.79 -10.92
CA GLY A 60 17.92 13.49 -9.93
C GLY A 60 16.73 12.64 -9.45
N GLN A 61 15.93 13.19 -8.55
CA GLN A 61 14.65 12.60 -8.15
C GLN A 61 13.58 13.68 -8.16
N ALA A 62 12.42 13.33 -8.69
CA ALA A 62 11.23 14.15 -8.65
C ALA A 62 10.00 13.27 -8.37
N PRO A 63 8.97 13.78 -7.67
CA PRO A 63 7.71 13.08 -7.52
C PRO A 63 7.13 12.75 -8.90
N PRO A 64 6.66 11.51 -9.13
CA PRO A 64 6.11 11.11 -10.43
C PRO A 64 4.72 11.70 -10.72
N THR A 65 4.02 12.20 -9.70
CA THR A 65 2.72 12.86 -9.80
C THR A 65 2.60 13.96 -8.74
N ASP A 66 1.78 14.98 -9.03
CA ASP A 66 1.41 16.05 -8.10
C ASP A 66 0.18 15.69 -7.22
N GLY A 67 -0.43 14.53 -7.48
CA GLY A 67 -1.58 14.00 -6.76
C GLY A 67 -2.90 14.74 -7.01
N GLN A 68 -2.98 15.67 -7.98
CA GLN A 68 -4.18 16.48 -8.21
C GLN A 68 -5.32 15.72 -8.90
N ASP A 69 -5.00 14.71 -9.70
CA ASP A 69 -5.98 13.89 -10.42
C ASP A 69 -5.69 12.39 -10.25
N PRO A 70 -6.01 11.81 -9.08
CA PRO A 70 -5.72 10.40 -8.79
C PRO A 70 -6.44 9.44 -9.75
N ALA A 71 -7.59 9.83 -10.30
CA ALA A 71 -8.32 9.00 -11.26
C ALA A 71 -7.59 8.92 -12.61
N ALA A 72 -7.15 10.05 -13.16
CA ALA A 72 -6.35 10.06 -14.38
C ALA A 72 -4.99 9.37 -14.18
N TRP A 73 -4.37 9.54 -13.00
CA TRP A 73 -3.15 8.84 -12.63
C TRP A 73 -3.34 7.32 -12.64
N TRP A 74 -4.40 6.81 -12.00
CA TRP A 74 -4.76 5.40 -12.02
C TRP A 74 -4.92 4.84 -13.44
N LEU A 75 -5.65 5.57 -14.30
CA LEU A 75 -5.87 5.17 -15.69
C LEU A 75 -4.59 5.21 -16.54
N LEU A 76 -3.67 6.12 -16.26
CA LEU A 76 -2.35 6.17 -16.90
C LEU A 76 -1.52 4.96 -16.48
N GLN A 77 -1.37 4.72 -15.17
CA GLN A 77 -0.54 3.66 -14.62
C GLN A 77 -1.04 2.27 -15.04
N GLY A 78 -2.36 2.03 -14.99
CA GLY A 78 -2.92 0.75 -15.41
C GLY A 78 -2.82 0.51 -16.92
N ALA A 79 -3.05 1.52 -17.75
CA ALA A 79 -2.94 1.38 -19.20
C ALA A 79 -1.49 1.13 -19.64
N ASP A 80 -0.55 1.88 -19.06
CA ASP A 80 0.87 1.72 -19.37
C ASP A 80 1.41 0.38 -18.83
N PHE A 81 0.92 -0.09 -17.68
CA PHE A 81 1.22 -1.45 -17.22
C PHE A 81 0.67 -2.52 -18.16
N ALA A 82 -0.55 -2.36 -18.67
CA ALA A 82 -1.18 -3.32 -19.57
C ALA A 82 -0.48 -3.41 -20.93
N ASP A 83 0.08 -2.29 -21.41
CA ASP A 83 0.71 -2.19 -22.72
C ASP A 83 1.93 -1.23 -22.71
N GLY A 84 3.14 -1.80 -22.84
CA GLY A 84 4.37 -1.06 -23.14
C GLY A 84 5.24 -0.61 -21.96
N ARG A 85 4.66 -0.38 -20.76
CA ARG A 85 5.36 -0.11 -19.48
C ARG A 85 6.37 1.05 -19.50
N ARG A 86 6.23 2.01 -20.40
CA ARG A 86 7.18 3.14 -20.59
C ARG A 86 7.04 4.22 -19.52
N HIS A 87 5.83 4.40 -18.99
CA HIS A 87 5.44 5.38 -17.99
C HIS A 87 4.90 4.71 -16.71
N SER A 88 5.32 3.46 -16.46
CA SER A 88 4.94 2.70 -15.30
C SER A 88 5.85 3.05 -14.13
N VAL A 89 5.28 3.61 -13.08
CA VAL A 89 5.96 3.82 -11.80
C VAL A 89 5.86 2.50 -11.02
N PRO A 90 6.98 1.84 -10.66
CA PRO A 90 6.93 0.49 -10.12
C PRO A 90 6.03 0.32 -8.88
N GLU A 91 6.10 1.24 -7.92
CA GLU A 91 5.27 1.19 -6.71
C GLU A 91 3.78 1.34 -7.01
N GLU A 92 3.43 2.26 -7.91
CA GLU A 92 2.04 2.47 -8.31
C GLU A 92 1.52 1.30 -9.13
N ALA A 93 2.35 0.72 -10.00
CA ALA A 93 2.03 -0.50 -10.72
C ALA A 93 1.75 -1.65 -9.75
N ALA A 94 2.58 -1.85 -8.72
CA ALA A 94 2.36 -2.88 -7.72
C ALA A 94 1.09 -2.67 -6.89
N ARG A 95 0.73 -1.42 -6.60
CA ARG A 95 -0.47 -1.05 -5.86
C ARG A 95 -1.75 -1.19 -6.69
N ILE A 96 -1.73 -0.75 -7.94
CA ILE A 96 -2.92 -0.60 -8.80
C ILE A 96 -3.22 -1.87 -9.59
N THR A 97 -2.19 -2.51 -10.15
CA THR A 97 -2.34 -3.62 -11.11
C THR A 97 -3.16 -4.79 -10.55
N PRO A 98 -2.91 -5.30 -9.33
CA PRO A 98 -3.65 -6.44 -8.80
C PRO A 98 -5.16 -6.15 -8.71
N LEU A 99 -5.50 -4.90 -8.37
CA LEU A 99 -6.88 -4.44 -8.25
C LEU A 99 -7.57 -4.38 -9.61
N LEU A 100 -6.90 -3.80 -10.61
CA LEU A 100 -7.42 -3.74 -11.99
C LEU A 100 -7.51 -5.12 -12.62
N LYS A 101 -6.51 -5.97 -12.41
CA LYS A 101 -6.50 -7.35 -12.92
C LYS A 101 -7.72 -8.11 -12.40
N ARG A 102 -8.05 -7.97 -11.11
CA ARG A 102 -9.24 -8.57 -10.52
C ARG A 102 -10.54 -8.02 -11.12
N ILE A 103 -10.64 -6.70 -11.28
CA ILE A 103 -11.81 -6.07 -11.93
C ILE A 103 -11.98 -6.60 -13.35
N GLY A 104 -10.90 -6.70 -14.13
CA GLY A 104 -10.92 -7.17 -15.50
C GLY A 104 -11.33 -8.63 -15.63
N ALA A 105 -10.71 -9.51 -14.84
CA ALA A 105 -10.98 -10.94 -14.85
C ALA A 105 -12.45 -11.27 -14.54
N ASP A 106 -13.11 -10.48 -13.69
CA ASP A 106 -14.52 -10.66 -13.32
C ASP A 106 -15.44 -9.56 -13.86
N LEU A 107 -15.03 -8.86 -14.92
CA LEU A 107 -15.72 -7.65 -15.39
C LEU A 107 -17.20 -7.91 -15.70
N GLU A 108 -17.51 -9.02 -16.34
CA GLU A 108 -18.89 -9.38 -16.69
C GLU A 108 -19.76 -9.64 -15.44
N ILE A 109 -19.17 -10.15 -14.36
CA ILE A 109 -19.88 -10.30 -13.08
C ILE A 109 -20.17 -8.92 -12.49
N LEU A 110 -19.17 -8.03 -12.49
CA LEU A 110 -19.28 -6.67 -11.96
C LEU A 110 -20.33 -5.83 -12.71
N ARG A 111 -20.36 -5.92 -14.05
CA ARG A 111 -21.38 -5.25 -14.89
C ARG A 111 -22.79 -5.74 -14.61
N GLY A 112 -22.93 -6.98 -14.16
CA GLY A 112 -24.20 -7.56 -13.74
C GLY A 112 -24.70 -7.09 -12.36
N ILE A 113 -23.95 -6.25 -11.64
CA ILE A 113 -24.36 -5.68 -10.34
C ILE A 113 -25.03 -4.32 -10.57
N PRO A 114 -26.33 -4.17 -10.24
CA PRO A 114 -27.02 -2.90 -10.34
C PRO A 114 -26.30 -1.78 -9.58
N GLY A 115 -26.11 -0.63 -10.25
CA GLY A 115 -25.44 0.55 -9.72
C GLY A 115 -23.90 0.50 -9.75
N ALA A 116 -23.27 -0.59 -10.19
CA ALA A 116 -21.80 -0.69 -10.25
C ALA A 116 -21.17 0.27 -11.26
N GLU A 117 -21.74 0.41 -12.46
CA GLU A 117 -21.24 1.36 -13.47
C GLU A 117 -21.41 2.81 -13.04
N GLU A 118 -22.51 3.16 -12.38
CA GLU A 118 -22.71 4.50 -11.79
C GLU A 118 -21.66 4.77 -10.70
N ARG A 119 -21.44 3.79 -9.80
CA ARG A 119 -20.42 3.88 -8.75
C ARG A 119 -19.03 4.07 -9.34
N ALA A 120 -18.65 3.28 -10.35
CA ALA A 120 -17.35 3.37 -11.02
C ALA A 120 -17.19 4.68 -11.82
N GLY A 121 -18.23 5.12 -12.54
CA GLY A 121 -18.22 6.39 -13.28
C GLY A 121 -18.00 7.60 -12.38
N ARG A 122 -18.58 7.60 -11.17
CA ARG A 122 -18.36 8.66 -10.18
C ARG A 122 -16.90 8.80 -9.76
N LEU A 123 -16.14 7.71 -9.71
CA LEU A 123 -14.69 7.74 -9.41
C LEU A 123 -13.92 8.58 -10.42
N LEU A 124 -14.39 8.60 -11.67
CA LEU A 124 -13.76 9.33 -12.75
C LEU A 124 -14.22 10.79 -12.80
N THR A 125 -15.48 11.07 -12.49
CA THR A 125 -16.06 12.42 -12.64
C THR A 125 -15.98 13.28 -11.40
N GLU A 126 -15.94 12.69 -10.19
CA GLU A 126 -15.96 13.43 -8.93
C GLU A 126 -14.55 13.57 -8.34
N ARG A 127 -13.94 14.75 -8.53
CA ARG A 127 -12.54 15.02 -8.11
C ARG A 127 -12.21 14.84 -6.62
N ARG A 128 -13.21 14.67 -5.75
CA ARG A 128 -13.01 14.48 -4.29
C ARG A 128 -13.09 13.02 -3.86
N THR A 129 -13.44 12.11 -4.77
CA THR A 129 -13.65 10.71 -4.44
C THR A 129 -12.31 9.97 -4.50
N SER A 130 -12.01 9.19 -3.47
CA SER A 130 -10.79 8.36 -3.43
C SER A 130 -10.96 7.18 -4.37
N MET A 131 -10.05 7.03 -5.34
CA MET A 131 -9.99 5.88 -6.23
C MET A 131 -9.87 4.57 -5.42
N ASP A 132 -8.96 4.53 -4.45
CA ASP A 132 -8.75 3.37 -3.60
C ASP A 132 -10.00 2.96 -2.81
N ALA A 133 -10.74 3.93 -2.27
CA ALA A 133 -11.97 3.64 -1.54
C ALA A 133 -13.07 3.09 -2.45
N GLY A 134 -13.28 3.70 -3.62
CA GLY A 134 -14.30 3.24 -4.56
C GLY A 134 -13.98 1.92 -5.23
N VAL A 135 -12.70 1.69 -5.59
CA VAL A 135 -12.25 0.39 -6.10
C VAL A 135 -12.43 -0.69 -5.03
N TYR A 136 -12.15 -0.39 -3.77
CA TYR A 136 -12.40 -1.31 -2.66
C TYR A 136 -13.90 -1.66 -2.53
N GLU A 137 -14.80 -0.69 -2.66
CA GLU A 137 -16.26 -0.93 -2.69
C GLU A 137 -16.67 -1.91 -3.81
N LEU A 138 -16.13 -1.71 -5.03
CA LEU A 138 -16.40 -2.59 -6.18
C LEU A 138 -15.87 -4.01 -5.93
N LEU A 139 -14.66 -4.16 -5.40
CA LEU A 139 -14.06 -5.47 -5.09
C LEU A 139 -14.84 -6.22 -4.01
N VAL A 140 -15.32 -5.53 -2.97
CA VAL A 140 -16.16 -6.14 -1.94
C VAL A 140 -17.50 -6.58 -2.53
N ALA A 141 -18.18 -5.73 -3.30
CA ALA A 141 -19.44 -6.10 -3.98
C ALA A 141 -19.26 -7.32 -4.89
N LEU A 142 -18.16 -7.36 -5.63
CA LEU A 142 -17.77 -8.49 -6.48
C LEU A 142 -17.58 -9.78 -5.68
N ALA A 143 -16.86 -9.74 -4.55
CA ALA A 143 -16.66 -10.90 -3.69
C ALA A 143 -18.00 -11.46 -3.14
N TRP A 144 -18.92 -10.58 -2.74
CA TRP A 144 -20.27 -10.99 -2.35
C TRP A 144 -21.03 -11.64 -3.51
N ARG A 145 -20.91 -11.07 -4.71
CA ARG A 145 -21.54 -11.62 -5.92
C ARG A 145 -20.99 -12.99 -6.28
N ARG A 146 -19.67 -13.20 -6.18
CA ARG A 146 -18.98 -14.50 -6.36
C ARG A 146 -19.41 -15.54 -5.34
N ASP A 147 -19.70 -15.13 -4.10
CA ASP A 147 -20.30 -16.02 -3.07
C ASP A 147 -21.80 -16.31 -3.33
N GLY A 148 -22.36 -15.88 -4.48
CA GLY A 148 -23.73 -16.19 -4.87
C GLY A 148 -24.79 -15.32 -4.19
N TRP A 149 -24.40 -14.15 -3.69
CA TRP A 149 -25.36 -13.14 -3.25
C TRP A 149 -25.89 -12.34 -4.46
N THR A 150 -27.13 -11.89 -4.34
CA THR A 150 -27.63 -10.77 -5.15
C THR A 150 -27.20 -9.49 -4.49
N VAL A 151 -26.49 -8.63 -5.22
CA VAL A 151 -25.87 -7.40 -4.74
C VAL A 151 -26.43 -6.23 -5.54
N GLU A 152 -26.67 -5.10 -4.88
CA GLU A 152 -27.12 -3.85 -5.50
C GLU A 152 -26.54 -2.66 -4.73
N PHE A 153 -25.84 -1.77 -5.44
CA PHE A 153 -25.34 -0.52 -4.85
C PHE A 153 -26.51 0.41 -4.49
N VAL A 154 -26.43 1.05 -3.33
CA VAL A 154 -27.44 2.03 -2.92
C VAL A 154 -27.09 3.39 -3.53
N PRO A 155 -28.02 4.02 -4.28
CA PRO A 155 -27.81 5.37 -4.78
C PRO A 155 -27.70 6.38 -3.64
N GLU A 156 -26.65 7.19 -3.66
CA GLU A 156 -26.48 8.27 -2.70
C GLU A 156 -27.41 9.45 -3.03
N GLN A 157 -28.08 9.98 -2.03
CA GLN A 157 -28.91 11.18 -2.17
C GLN A 157 -28.24 12.35 -1.43
N ARG A 158 -27.89 13.41 -2.17
CA ARG A 158 -27.33 14.64 -1.55
C ARG A 158 -28.33 15.21 -0.53
N GLY A 159 -27.90 15.35 0.71
CA GLY A 159 -28.74 15.81 1.82
C GLY A 159 -29.74 14.77 2.36
N GLY A 160 -29.69 13.54 1.84
CA GLY A 160 -30.46 12.40 2.33
C GLY A 160 -29.85 11.76 3.59
N PRO A 161 -30.53 10.77 4.17
CA PRO A 161 -29.98 9.99 5.27
C PRO A 161 -28.73 9.21 4.83
N ALA A 162 -27.83 8.94 5.77
CA ALA A 162 -26.69 8.07 5.51
C ALA A 162 -27.18 6.67 5.13
N THR A 163 -26.63 6.13 4.04
CA THR A 163 -26.99 4.83 3.48
C THR A 163 -25.76 3.92 3.43
N PRO A 164 -25.94 2.59 3.55
CA PRO A 164 -24.85 1.66 3.31
C PRO A 164 -24.43 1.72 1.84
N ASP A 165 -23.19 1.38 1.54
CA ASP A 165 -22.69 1.37 0.15
C ASP A 165 -23.48 0.41 -0.76
N PHE A 166 -23.81 -0.79 -0.28
CA PHE A 166 -24.65 -1.73 -1.02
C PHE A 166 -25.50 -2.64 -0.13
N LEU A 167 -26.52 -3.25 -0.74
CA LEU A 167 -27.37 -4.25 -0.14
C LEU A 167 -27.09 -5.62 -0.77
N ALA A 168 -27.14 -6.66 0.06
CA ALA A 168 -26.95 -8.02 -0.39
C ALA A 168 -28.08 -8.94 0.10
N SER A 169 -28.53 -9.85 -0.75
CA SER A 169 -29.53 -10.87 -0.41
C SER A 169 -29.22 -12.25 -0.98
N LYS A 170 -29.50 -13.30 -0.20
CA LYS A 170 -29.34 -14.71 -0.59
C LYS A 170 -30.40 -15.53 0.14
N ALA A 171 -31.33 -16.11 -0.61
CA ALA A 171 -32.52 -16.77 -0.07
C ALA A 171 -33.28 -15.85 0.93
N ASN A 172 -33.42 -16.27 2.18
CA ASN A 172 -34.09 -15.51 3.24
C ASN A 172 -33.16 -14.57 4.03
N ARG A 173 -31.88 -14.46 3.65
CA ARG A 173 -30.90 -13.60 4.33
C ARG A 173 -30.75 -12.28 3.57
N ARG A 174 -30.63 -11.18 4.33
CA ARG A 174 -30.40 -9.83 3.81
C ARG A 174 -29.36 -9.13 4.67
N TRP A 175 -28.49 -8.36 4.04
CA TRP A 175 -27.44 -7.57 4.68
C TRP A 175 -27.37 -6.17 4.11
N ALA A 176 -27.08 -5.22 4.99
CA ALA A 176 -26.53 -3.93 4.60
C ALA A 176 -25.01 -3.98 4.74
N VAL A 177 -24.30 -3.53 3.71
CA VAL A 177 -22.85 -3.60 3.64
C VAL A 177 -22.28 -2.21 3.49
N GLU A 178 -21.39 -1.86 4.40
CA GLU A 178 -20.67 -0.60 4.43
C GLU A 178 -19.18 -0.88 4.26
N CYS A 179 -18.51 -0.17 3.37
CA CYS A 179 -17.10 -0.34 3.04
C CYS A 179 -16.30 0.89 3.49
N LYS A 180 -15.12 0.65 4.05
CA LYS A 180 -14.18 1.71 4.41
C LYS A 180 -12.77 1.27 4.04
N ARG A 181 -12.12 2.06 3.19
CA ARG A 181 -10.68 1.94 2.98
C ARG A 181 -9.96 2.82 3.98
N LEU A 182 -9.08 2.23 4.78
CA LEU A 182 -8.19 2.93 5.69
C LEU A 182 -6.80 2.98 5.07
N ASP A 183 -6.37 4.19 4.77
CA ASP A 183 -4.98 4.48 4.49
C ASP A 183 -4.13 4.34 5.77
N ARG A 184 -2.82 4.58 5.64
CA ARG A 184 -1.95 4.73 6.81
C ARG A 184 -2.53 5.83 7.72
N SER A 185 -2.56 5.57 9.04
CA SER A 185 -3.08 6.57 9.97
C SER A 185 -2.23 7.85 9.91
N ALA A 186 -2.83 9.01 10.19
CA ALA A 186 -2.08 10.27 10.25
C ALA A 186 -0.86 10.18 11.18
N TYR A 187 -0.97 9.38 12.25
CA TYR A 187 0.16 9.07 13.11
C TYR A 187 1.27 8.30 12.37
N ALA A 188 0.96 7.22 11.65
CA ALA A 188 1.94 6.45 10.89
C ALA A 188 2.59 7.28 9.77
N ILE A 189 1.83 8.15 9.10
CA ILE A 189 2.36 9.09 8.10
C ILE A 189 3.34 10.07 8.77
N ASN A 190 2.98 10.64 9.91
CA ASN A 190 3.85 11.55 10.66
C ASN A 190 5.10 10.84 11.19
N GLU A 191 4.96 9.63 11.71
CA GLU A 191 6.07 8.79 12.20
C GLU A 191 7.10 8.56 11.09
N ALA A 192 6.65 8.10 9.92
CA ALA A 192 7.51 7.93 8.75
C ALA A 192 8.16 9.25 8.28
N ALA A 193 7.40 10.35 8.28
CA ALA A 193 7.93 11.67 7.91
C ALA A 193 9.00 12.17 8.88
N HIS A 194 8.83 11.95 10.20
CA HIS A 194 9.85 12.27 11.19
C HIS A 194 11.09 11.40 11.04
N GLY A 195 10.92 10.10 10.80
CA GLY A 195 12.04 9.20 10.52
C GLY A 195 12.85 9.63 9.28
N ALA A 196 12.16 9.94 8.18
CA ALA A 196 12.80 10.47 6.97
C ALA A 196 13.52 11.81 7.22
N ARG A 197 12.92 12.71 8.02
CA ARG A 197 13.54 13.99 8.41
C ARG A 197 14.84 13.79 9.18
N LEU A 198 14.92 12.79 10.06
CA LEU A 198 16.13 12.43 10.80
C LEU A 198 17.16 11.74 9.91
N ALA A 199 16.73 10.93 8.94
CA ALA A 199 17.59 10.20 8.01
C ALA A 199 18.27 11.10 6.97
N ASN A 200 17.57 12.11 6.45
CA ASN A 200 18.09 12.97 5.37
C ASN A 200 19.45 13.62 5.69
N PRO A 201 19.66 14.26 6.86
CA PRO A 201 20.97 14.80 7.23
C PRO A 201 22.08 13.75 7.33
N VAL A 202 21.74 12.50 7.67
CA VAL A 202 22.69 11.38 7.67
C VAL A 202 23.08 11.02 6.24
N HIS A 203 22.11 10.93 5.33
CA HIS A 203 22.36 10.69 3.92
C HIS A 203 23.27 11.77 3.32
N ASP A 204 23.03 13.05 3.63
CA ASP A 204 23.86 14.15 3.17
C ASP A 204 25.30 14.07 3.70
N LEU A 205 25.45 13.82 5.02
CA LEU A 205 26.77 13.60 5.64
C LEU A 205 27.55 12.47 4.93
N LEU A 206 26.89 11.35 4.67
CA LEU A 206 27.52 10.18 4.05
C LEU A 206 27.81 10.41 2.56
N ARG A 207 26.96 11.14 1.85
CA ARG A 207 27.12 11.47 0.42
C ARG A 207 28.31 12.39 0.17
N GLU A 208 28.52 13.40 1.02
CA GLU A 208 29.52 14.45 0.82
C GLU A 208 30.93 14.03 1.22
N ALA A 209 31.08 13.31 2.34
CA ALA A 209 32.39 13.03 2.91
C ALA A 209 32.51 11.66 3.61
N GLY A 210 31.45 10.85 3.58
CA GLY A 210 31.39 9.59 4.33
C GLY A 210 31.53 8.32 3.48
N PRO A 211 31.87 7.18 4.11
CA PRO A 211 31.80 5.89 3.44
C PRO A 211 30.33 5.50 3.16
N PRO A 212 30.09 4.62 2.17
CA PRO A 212 28.82 3.91 2.09
C PRO A 212 28.52 3.21 3.42
N LEU A 213 27.29 3.32 3.92
CA LEU A 213 26.96 2.87 5.26
C LEU A 213 25.49 2.49 5.42
N VAL A 214 25.25 1.46 6.21
CA VAL A 214 23.93 1.13 6.74
C VAL A 214 23.89 1.55 8.21
N VAL A 215 22.93 2.42 8.52
CA VAL A 215 22.64 2.92 9.86
C VAL A 215 21.32 2.32 10.31
N GLU A 216 21.33 1.67 11.46
CA GLU A 216 20.16 1.01 12.02
C GLU A 216 19.86 1.56 13.41
N THR A 217 18.69 2.17 13.62
CA THR A 217 18.36 2.88 14.87
C THR A 217 17.06 2.38 15.51
N VAL A 218 17.13 2.01 16.79
CA VAL A 218 15.95 1.74 17.63
C VAL A 218 15.72 2.93 18.54
N TYR A 219 14.61 3.65 18.35
CA TYR A 219 14.24 4.79 19.18
C TYR A 219 13.44 4.36 20.42
N ASN A 220 13.86 4.86 21.57
CA ASN A 220 13.23 4.63 22.87
C ASN A 220 12.20 5.72 23.23
N VAL A 221 12.14 6.79 22.44
CA VAL A 221 11.20 7.92 22.58
C VAL A 221 10.42 8.09 21.27
N GLU A 222 9.32 8.84 21.30
CA GLU A 222 8.55 9.16 20.09
C GLU A 222 9.40 9.95 19.09
N LEU A 223 9.34 9.59 17.79
CA LEU A 223 10.18 10.23 16.75
C LEU A 223 9.99 11.74 16.66
N GLN A 224 8.78 12.24 16.94
CA GLN A 224 8.49 13.67 16.97
C GLN A 224 9.24 14.43 18.07
N ASP A 225 9.65 13.74 19.14
CA ASP A 225 10.35 14.30 20.30
C ASP A 225 11.88 14.18 20.15
N VAL A 226 12.36 13.51 19.09
CA VAL A 226 13.80 13.40 18.77
C VAL A 226 14.28 14.72 18.16
N PRO A 227 15.36 15.34 18.68
CA PRO A 227 15.92 16.55 18.08
C PRO A 227 16.42 16.31 16.65
N ASP A 228 16.20 17.26 15.75
CA ASP A 228 16.52 17.09 14.31
C ASP A 228 18.00 16.78 14.02
N GLY A 229 18.91 17.32 14.82
CA GLY A 229 20.36 17.08 14.69
C GLY A 229 20.85 15.77 15.31
N TYR A 230 20.02 15.11 16.14
CA TYR A 230 20.46 14.00 17.00
C TYR A 230 21.11 12.88 16.20
N LEU A 231 20.42 12.35 15.18
CA LEU A 231 20.90 11.16 14.47
C LEU A 231 22.21 11.43 13.73
N VAL A 232 22.32 12.57 13.03
CA VAL A 232 23.52 12.93 12.27
C VAL A 232 24.71 13.21 13.19
N GLU A 233 24.50 13.79 14.37
CA GLU A 233 25.53 13.98 15.38
C GLU A 233 26.05 12.64 15.91
N ARG A 234 25.16 11.72 16.26
CA ARG A 234 25.54 10.38 16.74
C ARG A 234 26.31 9.58 15.68
N VAL A 235 25.87 9.64 14.41
CA VAL A 235 26.60 9.00 13.31
C VAL A 235 27.97 9.63 13.11
N ARG A 236 28.07 10.97 13.13
CA ARG A 236 29.34 11.69 12.98
C ARG A 236 30.33 11.32 14.08
N GLU A 237 29.89 11.29 15.34
CA GLU A 237 30.71 10.89 16.48
C GLU A 237 31.16 9.43 16.36
N ALA A 238 30.24 8.52 16.02
CA ALA A 238 30.57 7.12 15.85
C ALA A 238 31.62 6.90 14.74
N LEU A 239 31.52 7.63 13.62
CA LEU A 239 32.52 7.59 12.55
C LEU A 239 33.87 8.16 12.99
N ALA A 240 33.87 9.32 13.67
CA ALA A 240 35.09 9.99 14.15
C ALA A 240 35.85 9.17 15.20
N GLU A 241 35.12 8.45 16.06
CA GLU A 241 35.68 7.58 17.10
C GLU A 241 35.85 6.13 16.66
N HIS A 242 35.57 5.81 15.40
CA HIS A 242 35.60 4.45 14.83
C HIS A 242 34.76 3.43 15.63
N ARG A 243 33.62 3.87 16.17
CA ARG A 243 32.64 3.02 16.85
C ARG A 243 31.65 2.43 15.85
N GLY A 244 31.29 1.16 16.07
CA GLY A 244 30.24 0.48 15.29
C GLY A 244 28.80 0.86 15.68
N GLY A 245 28.61 1.83 16.57
CA GLY A 245 27.28 2.16 17.10
C GLY A 245 27.30 3.11 18.30
N TRP A 246 26.11 3.37 18.84
CA TRP A 246 25.89 4.14 20.06
C TRP A 246 24.69 3.59 20.84
N ALA A 247 24.60 3.92 22.12
CA ALA A 247 23.44 3.63 22.96
C ALA A 247 23.30 4.72 24.02
N ASP A 248 22.12 5.32 24.10
CA ASP A 248 21.76 6.32 25.11
C ASP A 248 20.26 6.22 25.46
N ALA A 249 19.75 7.20 26.22
CA ALA A 249 18.35 7.22 26.64
C ALA A 249 17.37 7.43 25.46
N THR A 250 17.82 8.05 24.37
CA THR A 250 17.01 8.38 23.20
C THR A 250 16.96 7.21 22.22
N ALA A 251 18.11 6.60 21.91
CA ALA A 251 18.17 5.51 20.94
C ALA A 251 19.37 4.57 21.11
N ILE A 252 19.27 3.42 20.46
CA ILE A 252 20.37 2.50 20.22
C ILE A 252 20.62 2.46 18.72
N GLY A 253 21.83 2.76 18.29
CA GLY A 253 22.21 2.81 16.88
C GLY A 253 23.37 1.89 16.54
N ARG A 254 23.34 1.34 15.32
CA ARG A 254 24.38 0.47 14.76
C ARG A 254 24.80 0.98 13.39
N LEU A 255 26.11 0.98 13.14
CA LEU A 255 26.73 1.32 11.87
C LEU A 255 27.39 0.07 11.30
N ARG A 256 27.19 -0.19 10.00
CA ARG A 256 27.86 -1.29 9.30
C ARG A 256 28.08 -0.95 7.82
N PRO A 257 29.11 -1.50 7.17
CA PRO A 257 29.28 -1.35 5.73
C PRO A 257 28.11 -2.04 4.98
N PRO A 258 27.78 -1.58 3.76
CA PRO A 258 26.85 -2.26 2.87
C PRO A 258 27.36 -3.63 2.40
N ASP A 259 26.44 -4.51 1.99
CA ASP A 259 26.76 -5.75 1.29
C ASP A 259 27.06 -5.46 -0.19
N ALA A 260 28.31 -5.09 -0.47
CA ALA A 260 28.73 -4.78 -1.83
C ALA A 260 28.74 -6.01 -2.76
N ALA A 261 29.00 -7.20 -2.23
CA ALA A 261 29.16 -8.39 -3.05
C ALA A 261 27.83 -8.83 -3.68
N GLY A 262 26.77 -8.93 -2.86
CA GLY A 262 25.44 -9.30 -3.35
C GLY A 262 24.87 -8.26 -4.32
N LEU A 263 25.03 -6.98 -3.99
CA LEU A 263 24.59 -5.87 -4.83
C LEU A 263 25.25 -5.87 -6.22
N LEU A 264 26.59 -5.94 -6.28
CA LEU A 264 27.33 -5.94 -7.55
C LEU A 264 26.99 -7.15 -8.42
N GLN A 265 26.76 -8.31 -7.80
CA GLN A 265 26.42 -9.52 -8.53
C GLN A 265 25.05 -9.44 -9.21
N VAL A 266 24.08 -8.78 -8.57
CA VAL A 266 22.75 -8.54 -9.15
C VAL A 266 22.80 -7.44 -10.22
N MET A 267 23.41 -6.29 -9.92
CA MET A 267 23.46 -5.15 -10.86
C MET A 267 24.28 -5.44 -12.13
N ALA A 268 25.18 -6.44 -12.10
CA ALA A 268 25.86 -6.93 -13.30
C ALA A 268 24.89 -7.55 -14.35
N ARG A 269 23.66 -7.89 -13.95
CA ARG A 269 22.71 -8.66 -14.78
C ARG A 269 21.29 -8.08 -14.79
N ASP A 270 20.97 -7.20 -13.85
CA ASP A 270 19.65 -6.57 -13.69
C ASP A 270 19.79 -5.06 -13.49
N ASP A 271 18.75 -4.31 -13.81
CA ASP A 271 18.61 -2.93 -13.34
C ASP A 271 17.61 -2.93 -12.19
N VAL A 272 17.99 -2.35 -11.05
CA VAL A 272 17.18 -2.43 -9.83
C VAL A 272 16.46 -1.12 -9.59
N TYR A 273 15.17 -1.16 -9.27
CA TYR A 273 14.38 0.03 -8.97
C TYR A 273 15.04 0.80 -7.81
N TYR A 274 15.42 2.06 -8.06
CA TYR A 274 16.18 2.88 -7.14
C TYR A 274 15.37 3.17 -5.87
N GLY A 275 15.99 3.01 -4.71
CA GLY A 275 15.32 3.23 -3.41
C GLY A 275 14.30 2.15 -3.02
N SER A 276 14.05 1.16 -3.88
CA SER A 276 13.11 0.08 -3.61
C SER A 276 13.51 -0.79 -2.41
N ARG A 277 12.53 -1.53 -1.86
CA ARG A 277 12.81 -2.57 -0.84
C ARG A 277 13.88 -3.55 -1.31
N ARG A 278 13.91 -3.90 -2.61
CA ARG A 278 14.95 -4.76 -3.19
C ARG A 278 16.33 -4.11 -3.15
N MET A 279 16.44 -2.83 -3.54
CA MET A 279 17.69 -2.07 -3.46
C MET A 279 18.19 -1.99 -2.02
N ILE A 280 17.29 -1.70 -1.07
CA ILE A 280 17.61 -1.65 0.35
C ILE A 280 18.03 -3.03 0.84
N GLN A 281 17.32 -4.10 0.49
CA GLN A 281 17.68 -5.48 0.86
C GLN A 281 19.07 -5.85 0.35
N LEU A 282 19.39 -5.56 -0.91
CA LEU A 282 20.70 -5.85 -1.51
C LEU A 282 21.81 -5.03 -0.86
N THR A 283 21.54 -3.76 -0.53
CA THR A 283 22.51 -2.87 0.12
C THR A 283 22.71 -3.24 1.59
N ALA A 284 21.63 -3.60 2.29
CA ALA A 284 21.62 -3.93 3.69
C ALA A 284 21.90 -5.41 3.97
N GLY A 285 21.92 -6.28 2.98
CA GLY A 285 22.02 -7.74 3.10
C GLY A 285 20.73 -8.43 3.57
N ALA A 286 19.93 -7.78 4.43
CA ALA A 286 18.62 -8.24 4.84
C ALA A 286 17.74 -7.07 5.31
N LEU A 287 16.43 -7.19 5.12
CA LEU A 287 15.44 -6.30 5.73
C LEU A 287 15.01 -6.89 7.07
N GLN A 288 14.93 -6.03 8.08
CA GLN A 288 14.22 -6.33 9.31
C GLN A 288 12.74 -6.04 9.06
N PRO A 289 11.83 -6.93 9.46
CA PRO A 289 10.41 -6.72 9.23
C PRO A 289 9.96 -5.38 9.81
N GLU A 290 10.10 -5.11 11.10
CA GLU A 290 9.44 -3.98 11.81
C GLU A 290 10.07 -2.59 11.60
N TRP A 291 10.82 -2.42 10.53
CA TRP A 291 11.69 -1.28 10.33
C TRP A 291 11.23 -0.48 9.12
N ASP A 292 11.04 0.80 9.32
CA ASP A 292 11.00 1.75 8.22
C ASP A 292 12.41 1.98 7.70
N TYR A 293 12.53 2.32 6.42
CA TYR A 293 13.80 2.55 5.77
C TYR A 293 13.78 3.81 4.91
N SER A 294 14.93 4.47 4.86
CA SER A 294 15.27 5.51 3.92
C SER A 294 16.54 5.12 3.18
N PHE A 295 16.58 5.42 1.88
CA PHE A 295 17.68 5.11 0.99
C PHE A 295 18.16 6.37 0.28
N SER A 296 19.47 6.52 0.18
CA SER A 296 20.10 7.52 -0.68
C SER A 296 21.39 6.99 -1.26
N GLY A 297 21.64 7.25 -2.54
CA GLY A 297 22.85 6.84 -3.21
C GLY A 297 23.22 7.75 -4.38
N ARG A 298 24.40 7.49 -4.95
CA ARG A 298 24.78 8.00 -6.28
C ARG A 298 24.68 6.85 -7.27
N TRP A 299 23.84 6.97 -8.27
CA TRP A 299 23.54 5.90 -9.21
C TRP A 299 23.61 6.37 -10.66
N THR A 300 23.66 5.40 -11.56
CA THR A 300 23.48 5.63 -12.99
C THR A 300 22.10 5.10 -13.38
N PRO A 301 21.18 5.96 -13.86
CA PRO A 301 19.89 5.52 -14.39
C PRO A 301 20.04 4.56 -15.56
N ALA A 302 19.15 3.56 -15.66
CA ALA A 302 19.12 2.62 -16.76
C ALA A 302 18.53 3.26 -18.03
N GLU A 303 19.08 2.90 -19.20
CA GLU A 303 18.60 3.37 -20.49
C GLU A 303 17.14 2.95 -20.70
N GLY A 304 16.28 3.91 -21.05
CA GLY A 304 14.85 3.67 -21.23
C GLY A 304 14.04 3.40 -19.96
N ARG A 305 14.69 3.23 -18.80
CA ARG A 305 14.05 2.92 -17.49
C ARG A 305 14.59 3.83 -16.37
N PRO A 306 14.23 5.14 -16.37
CA PRO A 306 14.90 6.14 -15.52
C PRO A 306 14.78 5.91 -14.00
N PHE A 307 13.74 5.20 -13.55
CA PHE A 307 13.57 4.81 -12.14
C PHE A 307 14.52 3.70 -11.69
N TYR A 308 15.14 2.98 -12.63
CA TYR A 308 16.00 1.84 -12.34
C TYR A 308 17.46 2.26 -12.38
N ALA A 309 18.25 1.76 -11.44
CA ALA A 309 19.69 1.95 -11.40
C ALA A 309 20.38 0.77 -12.10
N THR A 310 21.24 1.08 -13.07
CA THR A 310 22.13 0.10 -13.71
C THR A 310 23.48 0.01 -12.99
N ASP A 311 23.86 1.05 -12.26
CA ASP A 311 25.04 1.07 -11.39
C ASP A 311 24.80 1.93 -10.14
N LEU A 312 25.49 1.59 -9.03
CA LEU A 312 25.36 2.25 -7.73
C LEU A 312 26.75 2.54 -7.15
N HIS A 313 27.21 3.78 -7.31
CA HIS A 313 28.55 4.26 -6.95
C HIS A 313 28.71 4.54 -5.45
N HIS A 314 27.62 4.86 -4.77
CA HIS A 314 27.57 5.14 -3.34
C HIS A 314 26.18 4.83 -2.83
N ALA A 315 26.08 4.28 -1.63
CA ALA A 315 24.80 3.94 -1.03
C ALA A 315 24.83 4.18 0.48
N SER A 316 23.72 4.71 0.98
CA SER A 316 23.44 4.86 2.39
C SER A 316 22.01 4.41 2.67
N VAL A 317 21.87 3.55 3.67
CA VAL A 317 20.58 3.06 4.17
C VAL A 317 20.44 3.52 5.60
N VAL A 318 19.32 4.14 5.94
CA VAL A 318 18.96 4.46 7.32
C VAL A 318 17.67 3.70 7.62
N GLY A 319 17.76 2.69 8.47
CA GLY A 319 16.62 1.95 8.99
C GLY A 319 16.28 2.39 10.41
N TRP A 320 14.98 2.45 10.74
CA TRP A 320 14.56 2.74 12.10
C TRP A 320 13.30 1.99 12.54
N THR A 321 13.13 1.89 13.85
CA THR A 321 11.89 1.48 14.49
C THR A 321 11.69 2.24 15.80
N CYS A 322 10.43 2.40 16.22
CA CYS A 322 10.06 3.13 17.44
C CYS A 322 9.39 2.18 18.45
N ARG A 323 9.87 2.17 19.70
CA ARG A 323 9.32 1.32 20.78
C ARG A 323 8.55 2.10 21.84
N ALA A 324 8.15 3.34 21.54
CA ALA A 324 7.43 4.18 22.49
C ALA A 324 5.98 3.66 22.74
N PRO A 325 5.52 3.54 24.00
CA PRO A 325 4.19 2.98 24.31
C PRO A 325 3.00 3.72 23.69
N ARG A 326 3.10 5.04 23.51
CA ARG A 326 2.01 5.90 23.03
C ARG A 326 1.69 5.68 21.54
N ALA A 327 2.67 5.23 20.76
CA ALA A 327 2.50 4.83 19.36
C ALA A 327 1.40 3.76 19.17
N LEU A 328 1.35 2.77 20.07
CA LEU A 328 0.40 1.66 20.00
C LEU A 328 -1.03 2.12 20.32
N GLU A 329 -1.21 3.00 21.31
CA GLU A 329 -2.52 3.55 21.70
C GLU A 329 -3.15 4.43 20.60
N MET A 330 -2.34 5.22 19.88
CA MET A 330 -2.86 6.10 18.83
C MET A 330 -3.35 5.32 17.60
N LYS A 331 -2.72 4.19 17.29
CA LYS A 331 -3.09 3.31 16.16
C LYS A 331 -4.45 2.62 16.40
N SER A 332 -4.77 2.20 17.64
CA SER A 332 -6.06 1.57 17.98
C SER A 332 -7.24 2.56 17.98
N GLY A 333 -7.04 3.80 18.44
CA GLY A 333 -8.09 4.82 18.49
C GLY A 333 -8.67 5.21 17.11
N HIS A 334 -7.87 5.13 16.04
CA HIS A 334 -8.33 5.40 14.68
C HIS A 334 -9.33 4.36 14.17
N PHE A 335 -9.07 3.08 14.47
CA PHE A 335 -9.96 1.99 14.09
C PHE A 335 -11.34 2.15 14.75
N ARG A 336 -11.37 2.43 16.06
CA ARG A 336 -12.62 2.65 16.82
C ARG A 336 -13.47 3.80 16.24
N ARG A 337 -12.84 4.91 15.87
CA ARG A 337 -13.56 6.05 15.24
C ARG A 337 -14.16 5.68 13.88
N THR A 338 -13.47 4.83 13.12
CA THR A 338 -13.95 4.32 11.85
C THR A 338 -15.20 3.46 12.04
N LEU A 339 -15.20 2.57 13.03
CA LEU A 339 -16.38 1.75 13.37
C LEU A 339 -17.61 2.62 13.66
N GLY A 340 -17.47 3.63 14.53
CA GLY A 340 -18.58 4.51 14.87
C GLY A 340 -19.11 5.37 13.72
N ARG A 341 -18.26 5.71 12.73
CA ARG A 341 -18.69 6.38 11.50
C ARG A 341 -19.45 5.43 10.57
N ALA A 342 -18.92 4.23 10.35
CA ALA A 342 -19.52 3.22 9.50
C ALA A 342 -20.88 2.74 10.04
N GLU A 343 -20.98 2.57 11.36
CA GLU A 343 -22.22 2.14 12.02
C GLU A 343 -23.41 3.07 11.73
N ARG A 344 -23.19 4.39 11.67
CA ARG A 344 -24.24 5.37 11.39
C ARG A 344 -24.84 5.27 9.99
N GLN A 345 -24.16 4.60 9.07
CA GLN A 345 -24.64 4.38 7.70
C GLN A 345 -25.43 3.07 7.59
N LEU A 346 -25.35 2.20 8.60
CA LEU A 346 -26.08 0.95 8.62
C LEU A 346 -27.53 1.17 9.08
N PRO A 347 -28.52 0.57 8.39
CA PRO A 347 -29.91 0.61 8.81
C PRO A 347 -30.16 -0.26 10.05
N THR A 348 -31.30 -0.04 10.71
CA THR A 348 -31.70 -0.74 11.94
C THR A 348 -32.70 -1.88 11.71
N ASP A 349 -33.18 -2.05 10.47
CA ASP A 349 -34.18 -3.04 10.07
C ASP A 349 -33.57 -4.42 9.72
N ARG A 350 -32.31 -4.47 9.30
CA ARG A 350 -31.60 -5.69 8.85
C ARG A 350 -30.18 -5.77 9.41
N PRO A 351 -29.57 -6.96 9.49
CA PRO A 351 -28.17 -7.11 9.88
C PRO A 351 -27.24 -6.25 9.02
N GLY A 352 -26.30 -5.58 9.69
CA GLY A 352 -25.26 -4.77 9.05
C GLY A 352 -23.87 -5.36 9.26
N VAL A 353 -23.04 -5.23 8.24
CA VAL A 353 -21.62 -5.63 8.23
C VAL A 353 -20.79 -4.49 7.65
N VAL A 354 -19.66 -4.22 8.29
CA VAL A 354 -18.68 -3.24 7.81
C VAL A 354 -17.47 -3.99 7.26
N HIS A 355 -17.07 -3.71 6.03
CA HIS A 355 -15.83 -4.17 5.43
C HIS A 355 -14.78 -3.06 5.54
N ILE A 356 -13.60 -3.39 6.08
CA ILE A 356 -12.50 -2.44 6.27
C ILE A 356 -11.25 -2.94 5.56
N GLY A 357 -10.81 -2.21 4.54
CA GLY A 357 -9.58 -2.49 3.82
C GLY A 357 -8.44 -1.69 4.41
N ILE A 358 -7.38 -2.35 4.89
CA ILE A 358 -6.25 -1.73 5.57
C ILE A 358 -4.98 -1.99 4.76
N GLU A 359 -4.24 -0.93 4.40
CA GLU A 359 -2.88 -1.13 3.89
C GLU A 359 -1.99 -1.57 5.06
N SER A 360 -1.42 -2.76 4.92
CA SER A 360 -0.45 -3.36 5.82
C SER A 360 0.95 -2.87 5.46
N THR A 361 1.86 -2.90 6.44
CA THR A 361 3.29 -2.60 6.20
C THR A 361 4.04 -3.80 5.61
N GLY A 362 3.40 -4.97 5.52
CA GLY A 362 3.97 -6.22 5.05
C GLY A 362 4.74 -6.98 6.12
N GLU A 363 4.47 -6.73 7.39
CA GLU A 363 5.34 -7.14 8.49
C GLU A 363 4.55 -7.93 9.52
N ALA A 364 4.78 -9.25 9.55
CA ALA A 364 3.97 -10.19 10.34
C ALA A 364 3.78 -9.78 11.81
N ARG A 365 4.81 -9.24 12.48
CA ARG A 365 4.67 -8.80 13.88
C ARG A 365 3.83 -7.53 14.03
N VAL A 366 4.07 -6.50 13.22
CA VAL A 366 3.33 -5.23 13.28
C VAL A 366 1.87 -5.45 12.89
N ASP A 367 1.62 -6.23 11.84
CA ASP A 367 0.27 -6.57 11.42
C ASP A 367 -0.45 -7.42 12.46
N ARG A 368 0.26 -8.31 13.15
CA ARG A 368 -0.27 -9.07 14.29
C ARG A 368 -0.63 -8.18 15.47
N GLU A 369 0.25 -7.25 15.87
CA GLU A 369 -0.03 -6.30 16.95
C GLU A 369 -1.24 -5.42 16.61
N ARG A 370 -1.31 -4.93 15.35
CA ARG A 370 -2.44 -4.15 14.84
C ARG A 370 -3.73 -4.97 14.81
N PHE A 371 -3.67 -6.22 14.38
CA PHE A 371 -4.81 -7.15 14.41
C PHE A 371 -5.29 -7.40 15.83
N MET A 372 -4.38 -7.67 16.78
CA MET A 372 -4.75 -7.86 18.19
C MET A 372 -5.41 -6.61 18.77
N ALA A 373 -4.88 -5.42 18.47
CA ALA A 373 -5.50 -4.16 18.88
C ALA A 373 -6.91 -3.98 18.27
N ASN A 374 -7.08 -4.24 16.97
CA ASN A 374 -8.38 -4.16 16.30
C ASN A 374 -9.39 -5.19 16.85
N LEU A 375 -8.93 -6.41 17.17
CA LEU A 375 -9.73 -7.46 17.79
C LEU A 375 -10.23 -7.03 19.17
N ILE A 376 -9.34 -6.48 20.01
CA ILE A 376 -9.69 -5.95 21.33
C ILE A 376 -10.72 -4.82 21.20
N GLU A 377 -10.46 -3.83 20.33
CA GLU A 377 -11.36 -2.70 20.10
C GLU A 377 -12.75 -3.18 19.65
N THR A 378 -12.82 -4.15 18.73
CA THR A 378 -14.07 -4.75 18.28
C THR A 378 -14.82 -5.46 19.41
N TRP A 379 -14.10 -6.19 20.25
CA TRP A 379 -14.69 -6.95 21.36
C TRP A 379 -15.27 -6.04 22.46
N ILE A 380 -14.58 -4.94 22.78
CA ILE A 380 -15.05 -3.94 23.74
C ILE A 380 -16.04 -2.94 23.13
N TYR A 381 -16.15 -2.86 21.80
CA TYR A 381 -17.08 -1.97 21.12
C TYR A 381 -18.53 -2.24 21.56
N ARG A 382 -19.27 -1.17 21.76
CA ARG A 382 -20.68 -1.20 22.17
C ARG A 382 -21.48 -0.45 21.09
N PRO A 383 -22.06 -1.17 20.11
CA PRO A 383 -22.79 -0.53 19.03
C PRO A 383 -24.10 0.10 19.55
N GLU A 384 -24.42 1.29 19.04
CA GLU A 384 -25.74 1.92 19.20
C GLU A 384 -26.79 1.18 18.34
N ASN A 385 -26.41 0.86 17.10
CA ASN A 385 -27.18 0.04 16.18
C ASN A 385 -27.03 -1.44 16.55
N ARG A 386 -28.05 -1.98 17.24
CA ARG A 386 -28.12 -3.39 17.60
C ARG A 386 -28.09 -4.35 16.40
N ARG A 387 -28.24 -3.88 15.16
CA ARG A 387 -28.09 -4.72 13.95
C ARG A 387 -26.68 -4.74 13.40
N PHE A 388 -25.74 -3.93 13.87
CA PHE A 388 -24.34 -4.05 13.51
C PHE A 388 -23.77 -5.35 14.10
N ARG A 389 -23.40 -6.31 13.23
CA ARG A 389 -23.03 -7.68 13.62
C ARG A 389 -21.57 -8.02 13.39
N TRP A 390 -21.02 -7.61 12.26
CA TRP A 390 -19.68 -8.06 11.85
C TRP A 390 -18.86 -6.89 11.30
N VAL A 391 -17.56 -6.96 11.57
CA VAL A 391 -16.55 -6.18 10.89
C VAL A 391 -15.63 -7.17 10.19
N ASN A 392 -15.55 -7.08 8.87
CA ASN A 392 -14.65 -7.87 8.07
C ASN A 392 -13.45 -7.00 7.73
N VAL A 393 -12.24 -7.41 8.13
CA VAL A 393 -11.02 -6.64 7.87
C VAL A 393 -10.19 -7.36 6.81
N ASN A 394 -9.89 -6.68 5.73
CA ASN A 394 -8.95 -7.12 4.69
C ASN A 394 -7.65 -6.35 4.88
N TYR A 395 -6.54 -7.05 5.09
CA TYR A 395 -5.21 -6.46 5.13
C TYR A 395 -4.55 -6.68 3.78
N PHE A 396 -4.08 -5.61 3.16
CA PHE A 396 -3.44 -5.65 1.85
C PHE A 396 -1.97 -5.29 2.00
N ARG A 397 -1.09 -6.11 1.42
CA ARG A 397 0.31 -5.77 1.22
C ARG A 397 0.54 -5.71 -0.28
N SER A 398 0.84 -4.53 -0.80
CA SER A 398 1.28 -4.35 -2.19
C SER A 398 2.75 -3.94 -2.21
N GLU A 399 3.59 -4.71 -2.91
CA GLU A 399 5.02 -4.40 -3.04
C GLU A 399 5.51 -4.66 -4.46
N VAL A 400 6.51 -3.89 -4.88
CA VAL A 400 7.31 -4.26 -6.05
C VAL A 400 7.97 -5.60 -5.74
N SER A 401 7.71 -6.59 -6.57
CA SER A 401 8.02 -7.98 -6.24
C SER A 401 9.50 -8.18 -5.92
N LEU A 402 9.74 -8.99 -4.88
CA LEU A 402 11.04 -9.57 -4.57
C LEU A 402 11.19 -10.99 -5.13
N GLN A 403 10.31 -11.40 -6.05
CA GLN A 403 10.31 -12.72 -6.67
C GLN A 403 10.58 -12.66 -8.16
N ARG A 404 11.10 -13.76 -8.70
CA ARG A 404 11.45 -13.91 -10.11
C ARG A 404 10.26 -13.78 -11.05
N ASP A 405 10.47 -13.11 -12.19
CA ASP A 405 9.52 -13.02 -13.31
C ASP A 405 8.13 -12.49 -12.90
N THR A 406 8.07 -11.68 -11.84
CA THR A 406 6.85 -11.00 -11.36
C THR A 406 7.14 -9.51 -11.13
N ASN A 407 6.21 -8.63 -11.50
CA ASN A 407 6.40 -7.17 -11.36
C ASN A 407 5.83 -6.63 -10.05
N TRP A 408 4.95 -7.40 -9.40
CA TRP A 408 4.26 -7.04 -8.18
C TRP A 408 4.06 -8.29 -7.33
N ASP A 409 4.12 -8.11 -6.02
CA ASP A 409 3.70 -9.08 -5.03
C ASP A 409 2.50 -8.49 -4.30
N PHE A 410 1.41 -9.25 -4.24
CA PHE A 410 0.18 -8.78 -3.62
C PHE A 410 -0.37 -9.84 -2.70
N ASP A 411 -0.52 -9.42 -1.47
CA ASP A 411 -0.77 -10.28 -0.36
C ASP A 411 -2.00 -9.80 0.38
N GLU A 412 -2.92 -10.71 0.66
CA GLU A 412 -4.20 -10.39 1.27
C GLU A 412 -4.47 -11.33 2.44
N THR A 413 -4.77 -10.77 3.61
CA THR A 413 -5.32 -11.55 4.74
C THR A 413 -6.69 -11.04 5.15
N PHE A 414 -7.50 -11.94 5.70
CA PHE A 414 -8.88 -11.65 6.07
C PHE A 414 -9.17 -12.01 7.53
N ALA A 415 -9.83 -11.09 8.22
CA ALA A 415 -10.14 -11.19 9.63
C ALA A 415 -11.63 -10.85 9.89
N PRO A 416 -12.49 -11.85 10.17
CA PRO A 416 -13.85 -11.60 10.59
C PRO A 416 -13.92 -11.33 12.09
N LEU A 417 -14.35 -10.13 12.45
CA LEU A 417 -14.49 -9.66 13.82
C LEU A 417 -15.96 -9.52 14.17
N LYS A 418 -16.37 -10.18 15.25
CA LYS A 418 -17.76 -10.18 15.72
C LYS A 418 -18.03 -9.01 16.64
N ILE A 419 -19.09 -8.25 16.37
CA ILE A 419 -19.50 -7.10 17.20
C ILE A 419 -20.42 -7.58 18.31
N GLY A 420 -19.93 -7.53 19.55
CA GLY A 420 -20.69 -7.94 20.72
C GLY A 420 -21.14 -9.41 20.69
N ARG A 421 -22.27 -9.71 21.36
CA ARG A 421 -22.79 -11.08 21.51
C ARG A 421 -24.09 -11.27 20.73
N HIS A 422 -24.05 -12.09 19.67
CA HIS A 422 -25.23 -12.48 18.87
C HIS A 422 -25.05 -13.87 18.23
N ARG A 423 -26.11 -14.44 17.66
CA ARG A 423 -26.07 -15.73 16.93
C ARG A 423 -26.08 -15.59 15.40
N THR A 424 -26.18 -14.38 14.87
CA THR A 424 -26.14 -14.13 13.41
C THR A 424 -24.86 -14.70 12.79
N PRO A 425 -24.95 -15.66 11.85
CA PRO A 425 -23.79 -16.19 11.15
C PRO A 425 -23.08 -15.10 10.35
N GLN A 426 -21.79 -15.28 10.09
CA GLN A 426 -21.04 -14.45 9.17
C GLN A 426 -21.67 -14.51 7.76
N PRO A 427 -21.80 -13.38 7.05
CA PRO A 427 -22.44 -13.36 5.74
C PRO A 427 -21.63 -14.06 4.65
N VAL A 428 -20.35 -13.74 4.53
CA VAL A 428 -19.45 -14.22 3.49
C VAL A 428 -18.28 -14.94 4.16
N PRO A 429 -18.03 -16.23 3.85
CA PRO A 429 -16.85 -16.95 4.33
C PRO A 429 -15.57 -16.40 3.66
N LEU A 430 -14.42 -16.56 4.32
CA LEU A 430 -13.09 -16.07 3.90
C LEU A 430 -12.86 -16.18 2.38
N GLN A 431 -12.97 -15.07 1.66
CA GLN A 431 -12.64 -14.99 0.25
C GLN A 431 -11.70 -13.80 0.02
N ALA A 432 -10.63 -14.07 -0.72
CA ALA A 432 -9.74 -13.03 -1.20
C ALA A 432 -10.53 -12.10 -2.11
N LEU A 433 -10.43 -10.79 -1.83
CA LEU A 433 -10.90 -9.79 -2.76
C LEU A 433 -10.09 -9.86 -4.05
N ILE A 434 -8.78 -10.12 -3.96
CA ILE A 434 -7.83 -9.97 -5.06
C ILE A 434 -7.13 -11.29 -5.43
N ALA A 435 -6.62 -12.05 -4.45
CA ALA A 435 -5.89 -13.28 -4.74
C ALA A 435 -6.75 -14.31 -5.51
N THR A 436 -6.16 -14.86 -6.57
CA THR A 436 -6.78 -15.88 -7.42
C THR A 436 -6.70 -17.24 -6.75
N GLU A 437 -7.86 -17.81 -6.46
CA GLU A 437 -8.09 -19.23 -6.12
C GLU A 437 -7.47 -19.74 -4.80
N GLY A 438 -8.27 -19.66 -3.73
CA GLY A 438 -8.01 -20.36 -2.47
C GLY A 438 -8.66 -19.64 -1.28
N PRO A 439 -8.99 -20.35 -0.19
CA PRO A 439 -9.34 -19.70 1.06
C PRO A 439 -8.15 -18.86 1.55
N VAL A 440 -8.39 -17.60 1.87
CA VAL A 440 -7.39 -16.75 2.52
C VAL A 440 -7.10 -17.29 3.91
N GLU A 441 -5.84 -17.27 4.34
CA GLU A 441 -5.51 -17.63 5.72
C GLU A 441 -6.22 -16.68 6.70
N PRO A 442 -6.98 -17.20 7.68
CA PRO A 442 -7.63 -16.35 8.67
C PRO A 442 -6.58 -15.67 9.56
N GLY A 443 -6.53 -14.34 9.59
CA GLY A 443 -5.65 -13.59 10.49
C GLY A 443 -4.99 -12.35 9.91
N ALA A 444 -4.05 -11.78 10.65
CA ALA A 444 -2.97 -10.96 10.07
C ALA A 444 -1.92 -11.89 9.46
N PHE A 445 -1.06 -11.39 8.56
CA PHE A 445 0.12 -12.12 8.08
C PHE A 445 0.83 -12.78 9.26
N PHE A 446 0.80 -14.11 9.35
CA PHE A 446 1.36 -14.88 10.46
C PHE A 446 2.75 -15.41 10.15
#